data_AF-A0A496PH29-F1
#
_entry.id   AF-A0A496PH29-F1
#
_cell.length_a   1.000
_cell.length_b   1.000
_cell.length_c   1.000
_cell.angle_alpha   90.00
_cell.angle_beta   90.00
_cell.angle_gamma   90.00
#
_symmetry.space_group_name_H-M   'P 1'
#
loop_
_entity.id
_entity.type
_entity.pdbx_description
1 polymer ?
#
loop_
_entity_poly.entity_id
_entity_poly.type
_entity_poly.pdbx_seq_one_letter_code
_entity_poly.pdbx_strand_id
1 'polypeptide(L)'
;MDQLLTWSAVGVGTVVVILVIFAIASIVLRRRRRRATLDVEITTEALGGQPYLRTEPVKVQHKAALSWFKKEYEVGTEVSVSVSTGQGERKSVPMRVARYSRRSVNAPELHQVVLFAYLEPYEGSELPITLPVDTDTDVSRMLFDAEGVTGFDPGGRRRWHSAWEDLSFASSGYLSLQGPDGVMRVRTDRGNGELAEALCVKYGTWRESIALPAETPASAPDGADDGSAPTQAKSPGRAAVQGAGRPATKAPGVTAARGGQSG
;
A
#
# COMPACT_ATOMS: atom_id res chain seq x y z
N MET A 1 -68.99 24.62 27.21
CA MET A 1 -68.01 23.62 27.69
C MET A 1 -67.00 23.25 26.58
N ASP A 2 -66.90 24.06 25.51
CA ASP A 2 -66.28 23.65 24.26
C ASP A 2 -64.84 24.13 24.08
N GLN A 3 -64.36 25.07 24.91
CA GLN A 3 -62.99 25.57 24.82
C GLN A 3 -61.95 24.63 25.47
N LEU A 4 -62.32 23.84 26.50
CA LEU A 4 -61.36 22.94 27.16
C LEU A 4 -60.98 21.71 26.32
N LEU A 5 -61.84 21.30 25.39
CA LEU A 5 -61.61 20.19 24.46
C LEU A 5 -60.71 20.60 23.26
N THR A 6 -60.68 21.87 22.90
CA THR A 6 -59.87 22.37 21.77
C THR A 6 -58.39 22.49 22.14
N TRP A 7 -58.06 22.94 23.35
CA TRP A 7 -56.66 23.05 23.81
C TRP A 7 -55.98 21.69 24.02
N SER A 8 -56.74 20.67 24.42
CA SER A 8 -56.23 19.31 24.61
C SER A 8 -55.96 18.59 23.28
N ALA A 9 -56.79 18.83 22.25
CA ALA A 9 -56.57 18.27 20.91
C ALA A 9 -55.31 18.83 20.22
N VAL A 10 -55.02 20.12 20.39
CA VAL A 10 -53.82 20.77 19.81
C VAL A 10 -52.53 20.32 20.51
N GLY A 11 -52.58 20.17 21.84
CA GLY A 11 -51.44 19.68 22.63
C GLY A 11 -51.04 18.25 22.23
N VAL A 12 -52.01 17.33 22.12
CA VAL A 12 -51.74 15.93 21.77
C VAL A 12 -51.27 15.79 20.32
N GLY A 13 -51.88 16.53 19.38
CA GLY A 13 -51.47 16.51 17.98
C GLY A 13 -50.01 16.94 17.77
N THR A 14 -49.57 17.96 18.50
CA THR A 14 -48.20 18.50 18.38
C THR A 14 -47.15 17.50 18.88
N VAL A 15 -47.43 16.82 20.00
CA VAL A 15 -46.52 15.81 20.57
C VAL A 15 -46.39 14.60 19.64
N VAL A 16 -47.49 14.17 19.01
CA VAL A 16 -47.46 13.06 18.04
C VAL A 16 -46.63 13.42 16.81
N VAL A 17 -46.78 14.64 16.28
CA VAL A 17 -45.99 15.12 15.13
C VAL A 17 -44.49 15.17 15.47
N ILE A 18 -44.12 15.68 16.64
CA ILE A 18 -42.72 15.72 17.09
C ILE A 18 -42.13 14.32 17.22
N LEU A 19 -42.87 13.36 17.80
CA LEU A 19 -42.43 11.97 17.92
C LEU A 19 -42.27 11.29 16.56
N VAL A 20 -43.16 11.55 15.61
CA VAL A 20 -43.05 11.02 14.23
C VAL A 20 -41.83 11.61 13.54
N ILE A 21 -41.57 12.92 13.67
CA ILE A 21 -40.36 13.55 13.13
C ILE A 21 -39.11 12.95 13.77
N PHE A 22 -39.08 12.77 15.10
CA PHE A 22 -37.94 12.15 15.78
C PHE A 22 -37.76 10.69 15.38
N ALA A 23 -38.83 9.93 15.19
CA ALA A 23 -38.77 8.54 14.74
C ALA A 23 -38.24 8.46 13.30
N ILE A 24 -38.74 9.31 12.40
CA ILE A 24 -38.27 9.38 11.01
C ILE A 24 -36.81 9.87 10.98
N ALA A 25 -36.45 10.91 11.73
CA ALA A 25 -35.09 11.41 11.82
C ALA A 25 -34.14 10.35 12.38
N SER A 26 -34.56 9.61 13.41
CA SER A 26 -33.79 8.51 14.00
C SER A 26 -33.64 7.36 13.01
N ILE A 27 -34.69 7.00 12.27
CA ILE A 27 -34.65 5.97 11.23
C ILE A 27 -33.77 6.42 10.07
N VAL A 28 -33.81 7.70 9.68
CA VAL A 28 -32.97 8.27 8.61
C VAL A 28 -31.52 8.36 9.06
N LEU A 29 -31.22 8.80 10.28
CA LEU A 29 -29.86 8.80 10.84
C LEU A 29 -29.31 7.38 10.98
N ARG A 30 -30.13 6.45 11.46
CA ARG A 30 -29.76 5.04 11.63
C ARG A 30 -29.64 4.33 10.29
N ARG A 31 -30.46 4.67 9.29
CA ARG A 31 -30.29 4.22 7.89
C ARG A 31 -29.11 4.89 7.21
N ARG A 32 -28.75 6.13 7.54
CA ARG A 32 -27.52 6.80 7.06
C ARG A 32 -26.27 6.14 7.65
N ARG A 33 -26.34 5.69 8.91
CA ARG A 33 -25.31 4.85 9.56
C ARG A 33 -25.30 3.38 9.11
N ARG A 34 -26.42 2.86 8.58
CA ARG A 34 -26.56 1.47 8.09
C ARG A 34 -26.56 1.31 6.56
N ARG A 35 -26.41 2.40 5.80
CA ARG A 35 -26.31 2.35 4.34
C ARG A 35 -24.90 1.88 4.00
N ALA A 36 -24.78 0.56 3.87
CA ALA A 36 -23.62 -0.16 3.38
C ALA A 36 -22.33 0.22 4.10
N THR A 37 -22.19 -0.23 5.35
CA THR A 37 -20.86 -0.60 5.84
C THR A 37 -20.36 -1.65 4.86
N LEU A 38 -19.53 -1.21 3.92
CA LEU A 38 -18.63 -2.15 3.29
C LEU A 38 -17.85 -2.78 4.44
N ASP A 39 -17.92 -4.10 4.57
CA ASP A 39 -17.20 -4.85 5.60
C ASP A 39 -15.71 -4.82 5.22
N VAL A 40 -15.08 -3.68 5.46
CA VAL A 40 -13.66 -3.43 5.24
C VAL A 40 -13.08 -3.13 6.60
N GLU A 41 -12.29 -4.05 7.12
CA GLU A 41 -11.64 -3.88 8.41
C GLU A 41 -10.62 -2.73 8.33
N ILE A 42 -10.66 -1.84 9.33
CA ILE A 42 -9.71 -0.73 9.49
C ILE A 42 -8.85 -0.99 10.71
N THR A 43 -7.54 -1.05 10.49
CA THR A 43 -6.55 -1.16 11.56
C THR A 43 -5.83 0.17 11.75
N THR A 44 -5.48 0.48 13.00
CA THR A 44 -4.51 1.53 13.31
C THR A 44 -3.13 0.89 13.40
N GLU A 45 -2.20 1.38 12.58
CA GLU A 45 -0.80 0.97 12.57
C GLU A 45 0.10 2.18 12.81
N ALA A 46 1.41 1.96 12.96
CA ALA A 46 2.38 3.02 13.13
C ALA A 46 3.58 2.84 12.20
N LEU A 47 4.00 3.91 11.54
CA LEU A 47 5.19 3.98 10.69
C LEU A 47 6.12 5.05 11.27
N GLY A 48 7.36 4.70 11.63
CA GLY A 48 8.28 5.66 12.25
C GLY A 48 7.74 6.28 13.53
N GLY A 49 6.86 5.57 14.27
CA GLY A 49 6.18 6.07 15.47
C GLY A 49 4.95 6.95 15.20
N GLN A 50 4.60 7.22 13.95
CA GLN A 50 3.43 8.01 13.58
C GLN A 50 2.23 7.10 13.27
N PRO A 51 1.06 7.34 13.87
CA PRO A 51 -0.13 6.55 13.61
C PRO A 51 -0.69 6.83 12.20
N TYR A 52 -1.19 5.78 11.56
CA TYR A 52 -2.00 5.87 10.33
C TYR A 52 -3.10 4.82 10.36
N LEU A 53 -4.14 5.03 9.54
CA LEU A 53 -5.21 4.05 9.35
C LEU A 53 -4.97 3.28 8.06
N ARG A 54 -5.24 1.97 8.12
CA ARG A 54 -5.00 1.03 7.03
C ARG A 54 -6.21 0.12 6.85
N THR A 55 -6.59 -0.16 5.62
CA THR A 55 -7.57 -1.21 5.32
C THR A 55 -6.91 -2.59 5.24
N GLU A 56 -7.69 -3.64 5.43
CA GLU A 56 -7.35 -4.93 4.81
C GLU A 56 -7.22 -4.81 3.26
N PRO A 57 -6.59 -5.77 2.57
CA PRO A 57 -6.53 -5.77 1.12
C PRO A 57 -7.92 -5.83 0.47
N VAL A 58 -8.26 -4.81 -0.31
CA VAL A 58 -9.52 -4.71 -1.07
C VAL A 58 -9.27 -4.89 -2.57
N LYS A 59 -10.19 -5.53 -3.30
CA LYS A 59 -10.06 -5.66 -4.77
C LYS A 59 -10.12 -4.27 -5.43
N VAL A 60 -9.19 -3.97 -6.34
CA VAL A 60 -9.05 -2.69 -7.06
C VAL A 60 -10.33 -2.29 -7.79
N GLN A 61 -11.01 -3.28 -8.38
CA GLN A 61 -12.27 -3.10 -9.13
C GLN A 61 -13.48 -2.79 -8.23
N HIS A 62 -13.32 -2.90 -6.91
CA HIS A 62 -14.36 -2.57 -5.94
C HIS A 62 -14.50 -1.05 -5.77
N LYS A 63 -15.00 -0.36 -6.80
CA LYS A 63 -15.20 1.11 -6.82
C LYS A 63 -15.99 1.62 -5.62
N ALA A 64 -16.89 0.81 -5.08
CA ALA A 64 -17.65 1.10 -3.87
C ALA A 64 -16.75 1.23 -2.63
N ALA A 65 -15.76 0.35 -2.44
CA ALA A 65 -14.80 0.45 -1.33
C ALA A 65 -14.02 1.74 -1.39
N LEU A 66 -13.48 2.04 -2.57
CA LEU A 66 -12.66 3.23 -2.76
C LEU A 66 -13.47 4.51 -2.53
N SER A 67 -14.71 4.55 -3.05
CA SER A 67 -15.59 5.70 -2.89
C SER A 67 -16.07 5.87 -1.45
N TRP A 68 -16.33 4.77 -0.75
CA TRP A 68 -16.66 4.78 0.67
C TRP A 68 -15.47 5.30 1.50
N PHE A 69 -14.26 4.74 1.30
CA PHE A 69 -13.07 5.12 2.06
C PHE A 69 -12.75 6.60 1.92
N LYS A 70 -12.76 7.14 0.70
CA LYS A 70 -12.53 8.57 0.44
C LYS A 70 -13.59 9.51 1.04
N LYS A 71 -14.77 8.97 1.36
CA LYS A 71 -15.87 9.74 1.94
C LYS A 71 -15.85 9.66 3.47
N GLU A 72 -15.55 8.49 4.01
CA GLU A 72 -15.44 8.28 5.45
C GLU A 72 -14.22 9.01 6.01
N TYR A 73 -13.11 8.88 5.29
CA TYR A 73 -11.92 9.64 5.50
C TYR A 73 -11.85 10.64 4.35
N GLU A 74 -12.38 11.84 4.55
CA GLU A 74 -12.16 13.01 3.68
C GLU A 74 -11.12 13.94 4.33
N VAL A 75 -10.23 14.57 3.55
CA VAL A 75 -9.14 15.41 4.09
C VAL A 75 -9.72 16.53 4.94
N GLY A 76 -9.14 16.75 6.12
CA GLY A 76 -9.62 17.72 7.12
C GLY A 76 -10.68 17.19 8.08
N THR A 77 -11.21 15.98 7.86
CA THR A 77 -12.19 15.35 8.76
C THR A 77 -11.50 14.80 10.01
N GLU A 78 -12.15 14.91 11.15
CA GLU A 78 -11.66 14.34 12.41
C GLU A 78 -12.06 12.87 12.56
N VAL A 79 -11.09 12.03 12.94
CA VAL A 79 -11.26 10.61 13.19
C VAL A 79 -10.65 10.21 14.53
N SER A 80 -11.31 9.27 15.20
CA SER A 80 -10.81 8.73 16.48
C SER A 80 -9.83 7.59 16.20
N VAL A 81 -8.61 7.72 16.71
CA VAL A 81 -7.53 6.75 16.47
C VAL A 81 -7.00 6.21 17.79
N SER A 82 -6.86 4.89 17.87
CA SER A 82 -6.35 4.23 19.08
C SER A 82 -4.83 4.21 19.07
N VAL A 83 -4.21 5.05 19.87
CA VAL A 83 -2.75 5.15 19.99
C VAL A 83 -2.29 4.42 21.24
N SER A 84 -1.21 3.64 21.14
CA SER A 84 -0.56 3.04 22.30
C SER A 84 0.15 4.13 23.09
N THR A 85 -0.29 4.38 24.31
CA THR A 85 0.50 5.13 25.28
C THR A 85 1.55 4.15 25.82
N GLY A 86 2.81 4.56 25.99
CA GLY A 86 3.95 3.67 26.32
C GLY A 86 3.82 2.80 27.60
N GLN A 87 2.67 2.82 28.26
CA GLN A 87 2.26 1.98 29.38
C GLN A 87 1.37 0.78 28.96
N GLY A 88 1.21 0.52 27.66
CA GLY A 88 0.38 -0.56 27.13
C GLY A 88 -1.11 -0.25 27.06
N GLU A 89 -1.53 0.92 27.55
CA GLU A 89 -2.90 1.41 27.45
C GLU A 89 -3.14 2.06 26.08
N ARG A 90 -4.21 1.64 25.40
CA ARG A 90 -4.65 2.25 24.14
C ARG A 90 -5.60 3.40 24.44
N LYS A 91 -5.21 4.61 24.07
CA LYS A 91 -6.06 5.80 24.19
C LYS A 91 -6.64 6.16 22.83
N SER A 92 -7.94 6.41 22.78
CA SER A 92 -8.58 7.02 21.62
C SER A 92 -8.26 8.51 21.59
N VAL A 93 -7.65 8.99 20.52
CA VAL A 93 -7.27 10.39 20.32
C VAL A 93 -7.92 10.90 19.02
N PRO A 94 -8.62 12.05 19.04
CA PRO A 94 -9.10 12.67 17.81
C PRO A 94 -7.92 13.21 17.00
N MET A 95 -7.87 12.86 15.72
CA MET A 95 -6.87 13.35 14.77
C MET A 95 -7.54 13.74 13.47
N ARG A 96 -7.00 14.74 12.77
CA ARG A 96 -7.52 15.13 11.45
C ARG A 96 -6.83 14.35 10.36
N VAL A 97 -7.57 13.99 9.33
CA VAL A 97 -6.96 13.30 8.20
C VAL A 97 -6.26 14.31 7.30
N ALA A 98 -4.96 14.12 7.10
CA ALA A 98 -4.12 14.95 6.24
C ALA A 98 -4.14 14.48 4.78
N ARG A 99 -4.10 13.15 4.57
CA ARG A 99 -3.86 12.58 3.24
C ARG A 99 -4.41 11.17 3.09
N TYR A 100 -4.73 10.80 1.86
CA TYR A 100 -5.01 9.42 1.44
C TYR A 100 -3.98 8.89 0.48
N SER A 101 -3.73 7.59 0.60
CA SER A 101 -3.01 6.86 -0.43
C SER A 101 -3.50 5.44 -0.59
N ARG A 102 -2.90 4.74 -1.55
CA ARG A 102 -3.16 3.33 -1.81
C ARG A 102 -1.90 2.65 -2.32
N ARG A 103 -1.80 1.35 -2.08
CA ARG A 103 -0.70 0.50 -2.57
C ARG A 103 -1.26 -0.84 -3.03
N SER A 104 -0.69 -1.43 -4.08
CA SER A 104 -0.98 -2.82 -4.45
C SER A 104 -0.44 -3.82 -3.43
N VAL A 105 -1.07 -4.98 -3.32
CA VAL A 105 -0.56 -6.12 -2.54
C VAL A 105 -0.08 -7.18 -3.52
N ASN A 106 1.08 -7.80 -3.22
CA ASN A 106 1.83 -8.81 -4.00
C ASN A 106 1.01 -10.06 -4.43
N ALA A 107 -0.01 -9.87 -5.26
CA ALA A 107 -0.73 -10.92 -5.96
C ALA A 107 -1.27 -10.33 -7.27
N PRO A 108 -0.48 -10.40 -8.36
CA PRO A 108 -0.88 -9.90 -9.69
C PRO A 108 -2.24 -10.41 -10.13
N GLU A 109 -2.61 -11.63 -9.73
CA GLU A 109 -3.85 -12.29 -10.12
C GLU A 109 -5.10 -11.76 -9.39
N LEU A 110 -4.93 -11.16 -8.21
CA LEU A 110 -6.06 -10.73 -7.37
C LEU A 110 -6.35 -9.22 -7.49
N HIS A 111 -5.42 -8.44 -8.06
CA HIS A 111 -5.49 -6.98 -8.19
C HIS A 111 -6.07 -6.35 -6.91
N GLN A 112 -5.39 -6.54 -5.79
CA GLN A 112 -5.79 -5.98 -4.51
C GLN A 112 -4.96 -4.76 -4.16
N VAL A 113 -5.57 -3.82 -3.43
CA VAL A 113 -4.93 -2.64 -2.86
C VAL A 113 -5.23 -2.52 -1.39
N VAL A 114 -4.30 -1.97 -0.64
CA VAL A 114 -4.51 -1.44 0.70
C VAL A 114 -4.69 0.07 0.58
N LEU A 115 -5.67 0.61 1.30
CA LEU A 115 -5.92 2.05 1.41
C LEU A 115 -5.36 2.57 2.73
N PHE A 116 -4.82 3.78 2.70
CA PHE A 116 -4.19 4.42 3.84
C PHE A 116 -4.79 5.81 4.07
N ALA A 117 -4.94 6.19 5.33
CA ALA A 117 -5.23 7.55 5.75
C ALA A 117 -4.17 8.01 6.77
N TYR A 118 -3.48 9.11 6.44
CA TYR A 118 -2.45 9.72 7.27
C TYR A 118 -2.99 10.92 8.03
N LEU A 119 -2.41 11.22 9.18
CA LEU A 119 -3.06 12.04 10.20
C LEU A 119 -2.19 13.24 10.58
N GLU A 120 -2.83 14.40 10.75
CA GLU A 120 -2.22 15.56 11.43
C GLU A 120 -2.04 15.25 12.93
N PRO A 121 -0.98 15.75 13.58
CA PRO A 121 0.01 16.72 13.10
C PRO A 121 1.25 16.10 12.43
N TYR A 122 1.23 14.80 12.12
CA TYR A 122 2.44 14.08 11.72
C TYR A 122 2.83 14.24 10.26
N GLU A 123 1.96 14.82 9.42
CA GLU A 123 2.23 15.06 8.00
C GLU A 123 3.51 15.88 7.80
N GLY A 124 4.52 15.30 7.17
CA GLY A 124 5.79 15.95 6.85
C GLY A 124 6.82 15.93 7.98
N SER A 125 6.47 15.41 9.17
CA SER A 125 7.39 15.38 10.32
C SER A 125 8.54 14.37 10.17
N GLU A 126 8.41 13.40 9.25
CA GLU A 126 9.46 12.46 8.87
C GLU A 126 10.44 13.01 7.83
N LEU A 127 10.16 14.18 7.27
CA LEU A 127 10.98 14.82 6.24
C LEU A 127 11.77 16.00 6.84
N PRO A 128 12.99 16.27 6.35
CA PRO A 128 13.72 15.50 5.37
C PRO A 128 14.39 14.25 5.97
N ILE A 129 14.55 13.21 5.16
CA ILE A 129 15.26 11.99 5.54
C ILE A 129 16.11 11.46 4.40
N THR A 130 17.34 11.04 4.70
CA THR A 130 18.23 10.36 3.74
C THR A 130 18.34 8.88 4.10
N LEU A 131 18.02 8.01 3.16
CA LEU A 131 18.03 6.57 3.33
C LEU A 131 19.08 5.92 2.41
N PRO A 132 20.03 5.12 2.94
CA PRO A 132 20.78 4.21 2.10
C PRO A 132 19.83 3.12 1.58
N VAL A 133 19.89 2.86 0.28
CA VAL A 133 18.98 1.96 -0.43
C VAL A 133 19.76 1.03 -1.35
N ASP A 134 19.29 -0.22 -1.48
CA ASP A 134 19.79 -1.15 -2.50
C ASP A 134 18.93 -0.96 -3.76
N THR A 135 19.57 -0.54 -4.85
CA THR A 135 18.90 -0.25 -6.12
C THR A 135 19.52 -1.08 -7.24
N ASP A 136 18.77 -1.31 -8.30
CA ASP A 136 19.33 -1.93 -9.53
C ASP A 136 20.02 -0.88 -10.43
N THR A 137 20.23 0.35 -9.95
CA THR A 137 20.90 1.47 -10.65
C THR A 137 22.17 1.90 -9.92
N ASP A 138 22.82 2.98 -10.37
CA ASP A 138 24.02 3.53 -9.71
C ASP A 138 23.70 4.46 -8.52
N VAL A 139 22.48 4.38 -7.98
CA VAL A 139 22.03 5.12 -6.80
C VAL A 139 22.30 4.30 -5.54
N SER A 140 22.94 4.92 -4.56
CA SER A 140 23.30 4.30 -3.27
C SER A 140 22.50 4.86 -2.08
N ARG A 141 21.97 6.06 -2.23
CA ARG A 141 21.17 6.75 -1.21
C ARG A 141 20.10 7.63 -1.84
N MET A 142 18.99 7.78 -1.14
CA MET A 142 17.87 8.63 -1.54
C MET A 142 17.57 9.66 -0.45
N LEU A 143 17.44 10.93 -0.83
CA LEU A 143 16.88 11.98 0.00
C LEU A 143 15.39 12.09 -0.30
N PHE A 144 14.58 12.10 0.75
CA PHE A 144 13.16 12.40 0.72
C PHE A 144 12.97 13.71 1.48
N ASP A 145 12.37 14.70 0.84
CA ASP A 145 12.11 16.02 1.42
C ASP A 145 10.76 16.57 0.94
N ALA A 146 10.47 17.84 1.26
CA ALA A 146 9.21 18.45 0.88
C ALA A 146 9.04 18.62 -0.64
N GLU A 147 10.14 18.65 -1.40
CA GLU A 147 10.11 18.84 -2.86
C GLU A 147 9.91 17.51 -3.58
N GLY A 148 10.51 16.44 -3.07
CA GLY A 148 10.38 15.15 -3.71
C GLY A 148 11.40 14.12 -3.23
N VAL A 149 11.89 13.37 -4.21
CA VAL A 149 12.84 12.28 -4.01
C VAL A 149 14.04 12.50 -4.90
N THR A 150 15.22 12.46 -4.31
CA THR A 150 16.49 12.63 -5.02
C THR A 150 17.43 11.46 -4.76
N GLY A 151 17.85 10.77 -5.81
CA GLY A 151 18.83 9.69 -5.75
C GLY A 151 20.26 10.18 -6.02
N PHE A 152 21.21 9.70 -5.22
CA PHE A 152 22.63 10.04 -5.33
C PHE A 152 23.49 8.79 -5.54
N ASP A 153 24.54 8.94 -6.35
CA ASP A 153 25.60 7.94 -6.46
C ASP A 153 26.49 7.88 -5.20
N PRO A 154 27.38 6.89 -5.05
CA PRO A 154 28.28 6.80 -3.91
C PRO A 154 29.20 8.01 -3.73
N GLY A 155 29.49 8.75 -4.82
CA GLY A 155 30.28 9.98 -4.80
C GLY A 155 29.47 11.21 -4.35
N GLY A 156 28.17 11.04 -4.11
CA GLY A 156 27.26 12.10 -3.66
C GLY A 156 26.73 12.99 -4.77
N ARG A 157 26.95 12.64 -6.05
CA ARG A 157 26.37 13.37 -7.18
C ARG A 157 24.94 12.89 -7.44
N ARG A 158 24.06 13.84 -7.75
CA ARG A 158 22.66 13.55 -8.11
C ARG A 158 22.61 12.74 -9.40
N ARG A 159 21.89 11.62 -9.38
CA ARG A 159 21.68 10.73 -10.54
C ARG A 159 20.23 10.69 -11.01
N TRP A 160 19.30 10.92 -10.11
CA TRP A 160 17.88 10.83 -10.39
C TRP A 160 17.12 11.77 -9.47
N HIS A 161 16.07 12.40 -9.98
CA HIS A 161 15.16 13.22 -9.19
C HIS A 161 13.72 13.11 -9.70
N SER A 162 12.78 13.22 -8.78
CA SER A 162 11.37 13.44 -9.11
C SER A 162 10.73 14.26 -8.01
N ALA A 163 9.99 15.30 -8.41
CA ALA A 163 9.05 15.95 -7.52
C ALA A 163 7.92 14.98 -7.13
N TRP A 164 7.28 15.21 -5.98
CA TRP A 164 6.19 14.35 -5.52
C TRP A 164 4.99 14.31 -6.50
N GLU A 165 4.71 15.44 -7.15
CA GLU A 165 3.62 15.57 -8.12
C GLU A 165 3.84 14.76 -9.41
N ASP A 166 5.09 14.58 -9.81
CA ASP A 166 5.48 13.80 -10.99
C ASP A 166 5.77 12.33 -10.64
N LEU A 167 6.02 12.04 -9.35
CA LEU A 167 6.42 10.71 -8.91
C LEU A 167 5.24 9.73 -8.98
N SER A 168 5.35 8.79 -9.91
CA SER A 168 4.52 7.59 -9.93
C SER A 168 5.26 6.42 -9.32
N PHE A 169 4.58 5.55 -8.58
CA PHE A 169 5.20 4.34 -8.02
C PHE A 169 4.34 3.09 -8.22
N ALA A 170 4.99 1.93 -8.29
CA ALA A 170 4.37 0.62 -8.22
C ALA A 170 5.18 -0.27 -7.27
N SER A 171 4.50 -1.14 -6.53
CA SER A 171 5.15 -2.07 -5.61
C SER A 171 4.71 -3.50 -5.91
N SER A 172 5.67 -4.33 -6.32
CA SER A 172 5.48 -5.76 -6.62
C SER A 172 6.79 -6.53 -6.40
N GLY A 173 7.15 -6.77 -5.14
CA GLY A 173 8.46 -7.32 -4.74
C GLY A 173 9.66 -6.36 -4.90
N TYR A 174 9.50 -5.31 -5.69
CA TYR A 174 10.37 -4.14 -5.78
C TYR A 174 9.51 -2.88 -5.73
N LEU A 175 10.09 -1.79 -5.23
CA LEU A 175 9.53 -0.46 -5.37
C LEU A 175 10.06 0.15 -6.67
N SER A 176 9.19 0.25 -7.67
CA SER A 176 9.49 0.95 -8.92
C SER A 176 9.03 2.39 -8.81
N LEU A 177 9.91 3.33 -9.14
CA LEU A 177 9.71 4.77 -9.06
C LEU A 177 9.88 5.35 -10.46
N GLN A 178 8.84 5.97 -10.99
CA GLN A 178 8.85 6.63 -12.29
C GLN A 178 8.73 8.13 -12.08
N GLY A 179 9.72 8.86 -12.59
CA GLY A 179 9.74 10.32 -12.64
C GLY A 179 10.20 10.81 -14.02
N PRO A 180 10.40 12.13 -14.18
CA PRO A 180 10.87 12.72 -15.45
C PRO A 180 12.22 12.18 -15.91
N ASP A 181 13.10 11.85 -14.96
CA ASP A 181 14.44 11.31 -15.21
C ASP A 181 14.46 9.80 -15.54
N GLY A 182 13.28 9.16 -15.64
CA GLY A 182 13.11 7.74 -15.96
C GLY A 182 12.70 6.90 -14.75
N VAL A 183 12.93 5.58 -14.87
CA VAL A 183 12.50 4.58 -13.88
C VAL A 183 13.68 4.14 -13.01
N MET A 184 13.49 4.19 -11.70
CA MET A 184 14.41 3.66 -10.69
C MET A 184 13.74 2.51 -9.93
N ARG A 185 14.51 1.46 -9.60
CA ARG A 185 14.03 0.31 -8.82
C ARG A 185 14.79 0.19 -7.51
N VAL A 186 14.04 0.10 -6.42
CA VAL A 186 14.55 -0.10 -5.06
C VAL A 186 14.12 -1.48 -4.58
N ARG A 187 15.06 -2.24 -4.00
CA ARG A 187 14.78 -3.53 -3.36
C ARG A 187 14.14 -3.31 -2.00
N THR A 188 12.90 -3.76 -1.82
CA THR A 188 12.15 -3.53 -0.58
C THR A 188 12.52 -4.49 0.54
N ASP A 189 13.04 -5.67 0.20
CA ASP A 189 13.46 -6.73 1.13
C ASP A 189 14.86 -6.50 1.74
N ARG A 190 15.51 -5.37 1.44
CA ARG A 190 16.89 -5.07 1.85
C ARG A 190 17.04 -3.63 2.31
N GLY A 191 17.97 -3.42 3.24
CA GLY A 191 18.32 -2.08 3.72
C GLY A 191 17.10 -1.32 4.24
N ASN A 192 16.89 -0.09 3.77
CA ASN A 192 15.74 0.75 4.13
C ASN A 192 14.62 0.73 3.07
N GLY A 193 14.56 -0.31 2.23
CA GLY A 193 13.60 -0.39 1.14
C GLY A 193 12.13 -0.32 1.57
N GLU A 194 11.76 -0.97 2.68
CA GLU A 194 10.40 -0.90 3.23
C GLU A 194 10.00 0.52 3.66
N LEU A 195 10.93 1.26 4.28
CA LEU A 195 10.68 2.65 4.69
C LEU A 195 10.60 3.57 3.47
N ALA A 196 11.49 3.38 2.48
CA ALA A 196 11.43 4.11 1.21
C ALA A 196 10.08 3.88 0.49
N GLU A 197 9.60 2.63 0.48
CA GLU A 197 8.28 2.29 -0.04
C GLU A 197 7.18 3.00 0.73
N ALA A 198 7.20 2.96 2.05
CA ALA A 198 6.17 3.58 2.88
C ALA A 198 6.09 5.11 2.66
N LEU A 199 7.22 5.78 2.47
CA LEU A 199 7.28 7.21 2.10
C LEU A 199 6.72 7.46 0.70
N CYS A 200 7.07 6.63 -0.28
CA CYS A 200 6.54 6.75 -1.64
C CYS A 200 5.04 6.47 -1.69
N VAL A 201 4.54 5.53 -0.88
CA VAL A 201 3.12 5.27 -0.71
C VAL A 201 2.42 6.48 -0.10
N LYS A 202 3.05 7.17 0.86
CA LYS A 202 2.46 8.36 1.46
C LYS A 202 2.40 9.53 0.48
N TYR A 203 3.50 9.86 -0.20
CA TYR A 203 3.62 11.13 -0.94
C TYR A 203 3.50 11.01 -2.47
N GLY A 204 3.77 9.84 -3.04
CA GLY A 204 3.73 9.61 -4.49
C GLY A 204 2.37 9.17 -5.03
N THR A 205 2.30 9.03 -6.34
CA THR A 205 1.09 8.58 -7.06
C THR A 205 1.17 7.09 -7.40
N TRP A 206 0.29 6.29 -6.81
CA TRP A 206 0.25 4.85 -7.11
C TRP A 206 -0.17 4.55 -8.55
N ARG A 207 0.54 3.61 -9.18
CA ARG A 207 0.23 2.95 -10.44
C ARG A 207 0.15 1.44 -10.24
N GLU A 208 -0.70 0.80 -11.03
CA GLU A 208 -0.84 -0.66 -11.03
C GLU A 208 0.44 -1.36 -11.51
N SER A 209 1.09 -0.79 -12.52
CA SER A 209 2.40 -1.20 -12.99
C SER A 209 3.15 0.01 -13.57
N ILE A 210 4.47 -0.11 -13.61
CA ILE A 210 5.36 0.81 -14.32
C ILE A 210 6.05 -0.01 -15.40
N ALA A 211 5.95 0.43 -16.65
CA ALA A 211 6.66 -0.20 -17.74
C ALA A 211 8.16 0.04 -17.54
N LEU A 212 8.94 -1.03 -17.48
CA LEU A 212 10.39 -0.92 -17.49
C LEU A 212 10.84 -0.62 -18.92
N PRO A 213 11.86 0.24 -19.12
CA PRO A 213 12.46 0.41 -20.42
C PRO A 213 12.93 -0.97 -20.91
N ALA A 214 12.64 -1.28 -22.18
CA ALA A 214 13.15 -2.50 -22.78
C ALA A 214 14.66 -2.49 -22.63
N GLU A 215 15.23 -3.57 -22.09
CA GLU A 215 16.67 -3.78 -22.14
C GLU A 215 17.06 -3.66 -23.61
N THR A 216 17.80 -2.62 -23.96
CA THR A 216 18.40 -2.55 -25.29
C THR A 216 19.34 -3.75 -25.32
N PRO A 217 19.11 -4.79 -26.15
CA PRO A 217 20.03 -5.90 -26.22
C PRO A 217 21.38 -5.28 -26.53
N ALA A 218 22.38 -5.60 -25.70
CA ALA A 218 23.74 -5.15 -25.90
C ALA A 218 24.07 -5.39 -27.36
N SER A 219 24.35 -4.31 -28.11
CA SER A 219 24.81 -4.43 -29.49
C SER A 219 25.97 -5.40 -29.45
N ALA A 220 25.79 -6.55 -30.11
CA ALA A 220 26.86 -7.50 -30.29
C ALA A 220 28.06 -6.72 -30.86
N PRO A 221 29.29 -6.97 -30.38
CA PRO A 221 30.44 -6.30 -30.96
C PRO A 221 30.48 -6.62 -32.45
N ASP A 222 30.30 -5.59 -33.26
CA ASP A 222 30.53 -5.62 -34.70
C ASP A 222 32.01 -5.94 -34.92
N GLY A 223 32.28 -7.14 -35.43
CA GLY A 223 33.64 -7.55 -35.74
C GLY A 223 33.83 -9.05 -35.90
N ALA A 224 33.38 -9.59 -37.03
CA ALA A 224 34.14 -10.57 -37.81
C ALA A 224 33.40 -10.84 -39.13
N ASP A 225 33.79 -10.06 -40.14
CA ASP A 225 33.80 -10.52 -41.52
C ASP A 225 34.80 -11.67 -41.61
N ASP A 226 34.33 -12.86 -41.98
CA ASP A 226 35.07 -13.72 -42.90
C ASP A 226 34.11 -14.77 -43.47
N GLY A 227 33.87 -14.63 -44.77
CA GLY A 227 33.04 -15.54 -45.53
C GLY A 227 33.65 -16.95 -45.58
N SER A 228 32.80 -17.95 -45.37
CA SER A 228 32.86 -19.24 -46.05
C SER A 228 31.60 -20.07 -45.74
N ALA A 229 30.78 -20.28 -46.77
CA ALA A 229 29.98 -21.48 -46.93
C ALA A 229 30.48 -22.19 -48.20
N PRO A 230 30.15 -23.47 -48.49
CA PRO A 230 29.27 -24.40 -47.78
C PRO A 230 29.88 -25.81 -47.61
N THR A 231 29.20 -26.75 -46.95
CA THR A 231 29.04 -28.16 -47.40
C THR A 231 27.92 -28.85 -46.62
N GLN A 232 26.93 -29.39 -47.34
CA GLN A 232 25.91 -30.32 -46.86
C GLN A 232 26.51 -31.70 -46.57
N ALA A 233 26.11 -32.35 -45.48
CA ALA A 233 26.03 -33.81 -45.43
C ALA A 233 25.03 -34.31 -44.36
N LYS A 234 23.93 -34.89 -44.84
CA LYS A 234 23.24 -36.11 -44.38
C LYS A 234 23.19 -36.45 -42.86
N SER A 235 21.96 -36.38 -42.33
CA SER A 235 21.36 -37.34 -41.38
C SER A 235 21.64 -38.81 -41.76
N PRO A 236 21.62 -39.82 -40.84
CA PRO A 236 20.49 -40.05 -39.91
C PRO A 236 20.81 -40.74 -38.55
N GLY A 237 19.80 -40.81 -37.65
CA GLY A 237 19.60 -41.99 -36.81
C GLY A 237 19.26 -41.79 -35.33
N ARG A 238 17.98 -41.97 -34.99
CA ARG A 238 17.41 -42.66 -33.80
C ARG A 238 18.25 -42.75 -32.50
N ALA A 239 17.66 -42.34 -31.38
CA ALA A 239 16.98 -43.27 -30.44
C ALA A 239 16.38 -42.51 -29.25
N ALA A 240 15.10 -42.78 -28.98
CA ALA A 240 14.45 -42.49 -27.71
C ALA A 240 14.75 -43.61 -26.71
N VAL A 241 15.09 -43.27 -25.46
CA VAL A 241 14.96 -44.18 -24.31
C VAL A 241 14.54 -43.36 -23.09
N GLN A 242 13.31 -43.64 -22.62
CA GLN A 242 12.84 -43.39 -21.26
C GLN A 242 13.47 -44.42 -20.31
N GLY A 243 13.74 -44.05 -19.06
CA GLY A 243 14.03 -45.06 -18.04
C GLY A 243 14.50 -44.56 -16.68
N ALA A 244 13.53 -44.40 -15.77
CA ALA A 244 13.56 -44.80 -14.37
C ALA A 244 14.68 -44.30 -13.42
N GLY A 245 14.24 -43.67 -12.32
CA GLY A 245 15.11 -43.45 -11.16
C GLY A 245 14.44 -42.70 -10.00
N ARG A 246 13.34 -43.22 -9.45
CA ARG A 246 12.97 -42.96 -8.04
C ARG A 246 13.54 -44.10 -7.20
N PRO A 247 13.97 -43.83 -5.96
CA PRO A 247 13.19 -44.41 -4.88
C PRO A 247 12.89 -43.45 -3.73
N ALA A 248 11.76 -43.72 -3.08
CA ALA A 248 11.38 -43.27 -1.76
C ALA A 248 12.41 -43.74 -0.70
N THR A 249 12.49 -43.28 0.55
CA THR A 249 11.44 -43.25 1.57
C THR A 249 12.03 -42.73 2.90
N LYS A 250 11.14 -42.33 3.83
CA LYS A 250 11.26 -42.27 5.31
C LYS A 250 11.81 -41.00 5.99
N ALA A 251 10.86 -40.20 6.47
CA ALA A 251 10.81 -39.70 7.85
C ALA A 251 10.45 -40.87 8.82
N PRO A 252 10.38 -40.75 10.17
CA PRO A 252 10.48 -39.56 11.03
C PRO A 252 11.39 -39.74 12.28
N GLY A 253 11.60 -38.68 13.06
CA GLY A 253 12.31 -38.74 14.33
C GLY A 253 12.00 -37.57 15.25
N VAL A 254 10.96 -37.74 16.07
CA VAL A 254 10.65 -36.92 17.25
C VAL A 254 11.72 -37.17 18.31
N THR A 255 12.27 -36.13 18.93
CA THR A 255 12.67 -36.18 20.35
C THR A 255 12.62 -34.78 20.97
N ALA A 256 11.80 -34.65 22.00
CA ALA A 256 11.80 -33.53 22.93
C ALA A 256 12.88 -33.72 24.00
N ALA A 257 13.45 -32.64 24.53
CA ALA A 257 13.35 -32.26 25.95
C ALA A 257 14.53 -31.43 26.47
N ARG A 258 14.15 -30.49 27.35
CA ARG A 258 14.82 -30.02 28.58
C ARG A 258 16.05 -29.10 28.49
N GLY A 259 15.85 -27.90 29.02
CA GLY A 259 16.32 -27.58 30.38
C GLY A 259 17.54 -26.66 30.45
N GLY A 260 17.38 -25.52 31.11
CA GLY A 260 18.50 -24.63 31.43
C GLY A 260 18.07 -23.29 32.01
N GLN A 261 17.53 -23.30 33.23
CA GLN A 261 17.60 -22.16 34.15
C GLN A 261 19.04 -22.04 34.67
N SER A 262 19.54 -20.79 34.79
CA SER A 262 20.33 -20.21 35.88
C SER A 262 21.51 -19.38 35.39
N GLY A 263 21.51 -18.10 35.79
CA GLY A 263 22.52 -17.08 35.55
C GLY A 263 21.90 -15.71 35.77
#